data_AF-A0A0R0HU31-F1
#
_entry.id   AF-A0A0R0HU31-F1
#
_cell.length_a   1.000
_cell.length_b   1.000
_cell.length_c   1.000
_cell.angle_alpha   90.00
_cell.angle_beta   90.00
_cell.angle_gamma   90.00
#
_symmetry.space_group_name_H-M   'P 1'
#
loop_
_entity.id
_entity.type
_entity.pdbx_description
1 polymer ?
#
loop_
_entity_poly.entity_id
_entity_poly.type
_entity_poly.pdbx_seq_one_letter_code
_entity_poly.pdbx_strand_id
1 'polypeptide(L)'
;MASVIALATAQSSIHNWDLLAVSAYCATWDADQPFSWRSKYGWTAFCGPVGPQGPPSCGKCLMVTNTRTGDQQIARIVDQCTNGGFNLDVSVFQRLDSDGNGNAQGHLIVHYEFVDCAD
;
A
#
# COMPACT_ATOMS: atom_id res chain seq x y z
N MET A 1 18.90 0.03 -3.99
CA MET A 1 17.46 -0.15 -4.31
C MET A 1 16.98 1.06 -5.07
N ALA A 2 16.13 0.89 -6.09
CA ALA A 2 15.50 2.03 -6.76
C ALA A 2 14.45 2.64 -5.82
N SER A 3 14.37 3.98 -5.78
CA SER A 3 13.31 4.67 -5.05
C SER A 3 12.12 4.89 -5.96
N VAL A 4 10.91 4.84 -5.41
CA VAL A 4 9.68 5.12 -6.13
C VAL A 4 8.81 6.11 -5.36
N ILE A 5 7.86 6.72 -6.07
CA ILE A 5 6.91 7.67 -5.51
C ILE A 5 5.78 6.89 -4.82
N ALA A 6 5.46 7.28 -3.59
CA ALA A 6 4.25 6.86 -2.90
C ALA A 6 3.32 8.06 -2.69
N LEU A 7 2.06 7.91 -3.09
CA LEU A 7 0.99 8.89 -2.88
C LEU A 7 0.00 8.37 -1.83
N ALA A 8 -0.67 9.25 -1.11
CA ALA A 8 -1.78 8.88 -0.23
C ALA A 8 -3.11 8.99 -0.98
N THR A 9 -3.75 7.87 -1.30
CA THR A 9 -5.03 7.90 -2.03
C THR A 9 -6.06 6.88 -1.54
N ALA A 10 -5.64 5.81 -0.86
CA ALA A 10 -6.57 4.84 -0.30
C ALA A 10 -7.02 5.23 1.13
N GLN A 11 -8.27 4.90 1.49
CA GLN A 11 -8.83 5.20 2.81
C GLN A 11 -9.63 3.98 3.31
N SER A 12 -8.94 2.90 3.66
CA SER A 12 -9.59 1.61 3.95
C SER A 12 -10.57 1.69 5.13
N SER A 13 -10.26 2.47 6.16
CA SER A 13 -11.05 2.54 7.40
C SER A 13 -12.45 3.15 7.21
N ILE A 14 -12.59 4.19 6.38
CA ILE A 14 -13.90 4.79 6.10
C ILE A 14 -14.79 3.88 5.23
N HIS A 15 -14.18 2.93 4.54
CA HIS A 15 -14.84 1.91 3.74
C HIS A 15 -14.93 0.56 4.47
N ASN A 16 -14.71 0.52 5.80
CA ASN A 16 -14.76 -0.68 6.62
C ASN A 16 -13.89 -1.85 6.11
N TRP A 17 -12.78 -1.54 5.45
CA TRP A 17 -11.90 -2.51 4.80
C TRP A 17 -12.66 -3.48 3.87
N ASP A 18 -13.72 -2.98 3.22
CA ASP A 18 -14.47 -3.71 2.21
C ASP A 18 -13.91 -3.40 0.81
N LEU A 19 -13.30 -4.42 0.19
CA LEU A 19 -12.69 -4.31 -1.13
C LEU A 19 -13.73 -4.09 -2.24
N LEU A 20 -14.95 -4.59 -2.06
CA LEU A 20 -16.04 -4.40 -3.03
C LEU A 20 -16.58 -2.96 -2.96
N ALA A 21 -16.64 -2.38 -1.76
CA ALA A 21 -17.12 -1.01 -1.57
C ALA A 21 -16.27 0.03 -2.31
N VAL A 22 -14.97 -0.24 -2.48
CA VAL A 22 -14.05 0.63 -3.24
C VAL A 22 -13.76 0.12 -4.65
N SER A 23 -14.38 -0.99 -5.06
CA SER A 23 -14.11 -1.66 -6.34
C SER A 23 -12.62 -1.92 -6.58
N ALA A 24 -11.89 -2.29 -5.52
CA ALA A 24 -10.46 -2.57 -5.61
C ALA A 24 -10.19 -3.71 -6.60
N TYR A 25 -9.12 -3.61 -7.39
CA TYR A 25 -8.79 -4.63 -8.40
C TYR A 25 -8.72 -6.05 -7.81
N CYS A 26 -8.15 -6.21 -6.61
CA CYS A 26 -8.01 -7.53 -6.00
C CYS A 26 -9.30 -8.08 -5.36
N ALA A 27 -10.41 -7.34 -5.38
CA ALA A 27 -11.68 -7.81 -4.82
C ALA A 27 -12.15 -9.13 -5.46
N THR A 28 -11.79 -9.39 -6.73
CA THR A 28 -12.09 -10.67 -7.40
C THR A 28 -11.53 -11.90 -6.66
N TRP A 29 -10.42 -11.75 -5.94
CA TRP A 29 -9.75 -12.87 -5.25
C TRP A 29 -9.77 -12.74 -3.72
N ASP A 30 -9.74 -11.51 -3.21
CA ASP A 30 -9.51 -11.24 -1.79
C ASP A 30 -10.75 -10.69 -1.06
N ALA A 31 -11.88 -10.43 -1.76
CA ALA A 31 -13.07 -9.87 -1.13
C ALA A 31 -13.63 -10.76 -0.01
N ASP A 32 -13.57 -12.08 -0.16
CA ASP A 32 -14.13 -13.03 0.81
C ASP A 32 -13.19 -13.31 2.00
N GLN A 33 -11.99 -12.72 2.02
CA GLN A 33 -11.08 -12.83 3.17
C GLN A 33 -11.74 -12.25 4.43
N PRO A 34 -11.49 -12.81 5.62
CA PRO A 34 -12.11 -12.32 6.84
C PRO A 34 -11.68 -10.89 7.15
N PHE A 35 -12.53 -10.16 7.88
CA PHE A 35 -12.24 -8.78 8.27
C PHE A 35 -10.87 -8.62 8.96
N SER A 36 -10.49 -9.56 9.82
CA SER A 36 -9.18 -9.56 10.48
C SER A 36 -8.01 -9.58 9.48
N TRP A 37 -8.15 -10.27 8.35
CA TRP A 37 -7.14 -10.30 7.29
C TRP A 37 -7.13 -8.99 6.49
N ARG A 38 -8.32 -8.50 6.10
CA ARG A 38 -8.44 -7.27 5.29
C ARG A 38 -7.99 -6.02 6.05
N SER A 39 -8.09 -6.03 7.38
CA SER A 39 -7.76 -4.89 8.25
C SER A 39 -6.40 -4.96 8.94
N LYS A 40 -5.68 -6.10 8.84
CA LYS A 40 -4.41 -6.33 9.53
C LYS A 40 -3.33 -5.28 9.21
N TYR A 41 -3.28 -4.86 7.95
CA TYR A 41 -2.36 -3.85 7.44
C TYR A 41 -3.14 -2.79 6.68
N GLY A 42 -2.54 -1.60 6.54
CA GLY A 42 -3.07 -0.62 5.61
C GLY A 42 -2.92 -1.11 4.16
N TRP A 43 -3.76 -0.59 3.28
CA TRP A 43 -3.83 -1.00 1.89
C TRP A 43 -2.82 -0.27 1.01
N THR A 44 -2.53 -0.85 -0.15
CA THR A 44 -1.87 -0.15 -1.24
C THR A 44 -2.31 -0.64 -2.62
N ALA A 45 -2.38 0.28 -3.58
CA ALA A 45 -2.32 -0.05 -4.99
C ALA A 45 -0.87 -0.12 -5.46
N PHE A 46 -0.53 -1.19 -6.19
CA PHE A 46 0.84 -1.46 -6.63
C PHE A 46 1.01 -1.31 -8.14
N CYS A 47 2.06 -0.59 -8.53
CA CYS A 47 2.53 -0.51 -9.91
C CYS A 47 4.03 -0.18 -9.95
N GLY A 48 4.77 -0.68 -8.97
CA GLY A 48 6.21 -0.52 -8.89
C GLY A 48 6.92 -1.27 -10.03
N PRO A 49 8.13 -0.85 -10.42
CA PRO A 49 8.83 -1.38 -11.58
C PRO A 49 9.30 -2.84 -11.42
N VAL A 50 9.42 -3.33 -10.19
CA VAL A 50 9.94 -4.67 -9.88
C VAL A 50 8.98 -5.42 -8.96
N GLY A 51 8.62 -6.64 -9.35
CA GLY A 51 7.72 -7.50 -8.58
C GLY A 51 6.60 -8.09 -9.44
N PRO A 52 5.82 -9.03 -8.90
CA PRO A 52 4.61 -9.52 -9.54
C PRO A 52 3.67 -8.36 -9.86
N GLN A 53 3.02 -8.41 -11.02
CA GLN A 53 2.06 -7.40 -11.47
C GLN A 53 0.70 -8.06 -11.69
N GLY A 54 -0.38 -7.32 -11.48
CA GLY A 54 -1.75 -7.80 -11.72
C GLY A 54 -2.17 -8.88 -10.70
N PRO A 55 -2.88 -9.95 -11.12
CA PRO A 55 -3.43 -10.91 -10.16
C PRO A 55 -2.40 -11.54 -9.21
N PRO A 56 -1.17 -11.90 -9.66
CA PRO A 56 -0.13 -12.42 -8.77
C PRO A 56 0.37 -11.47 -7.67
N SER A 57 0.07 -10.16 -7.73
CA SER A 57 0.43 -9.23 -6.63
C SER A 57 -0.63 -9.15 -5.55
N CYS A 58 -1.87 -9.53 -5.84
CA CYS A 58 -2.98 -9.45 -4.88
C CYS A 58 -2.69 -10.23 -3.60
N GLY A 59 -2.99 -9.60 -2.46
CA GLY A 59 -2.80 -10.16 -1.14
C GLY A 59 -1.36 -10.15 -0.61
N LYS A 60 -0.35 -9.85 -1.43
CA LYS A 60 1.06 -9.77 -0.99
C LYS A 60 1.31 -8.54 -0.13
N CYS A 61 2.32 -8.64 0.75
CA CYS A 61 2.73 -7.54 1.61
C CYS A 61 4.06 -6.92 1.18
N LEU A 62 4.13 -5.62 1.39
CA LEU A 62 5.31 -4.80 1.15
C LEU A 62 5.76 -4.18 2.46
N MET A 63 7.04 -4.30 2.78
CA MET A 63 7.68 -3.40 3.73
C MET A 63 8.05 -2.14 2.97
N VAL A 64 7.39 -1.03 3.27
CA VAL A 64 7.64 0.27 2.66
C VAL A 64 8.50 1.10 3.62
N THR A 65 9.58 1.69 3.11
CA THR A 65 10.53 2.49 3.90
C THR A 65 10.63 3.88 3.32
N ASN A 66 10.35 4.92 4.11
CA ASN A 66 10.62 6.29 3.71
C ASN A 66 12.13 6.52 3.62
N THR A 67 12.64 6.90 2.45
CA THR A 67 14.09 7.04 2.24
C THR A 67 14.70 8.21 2.99
N ARG A 68 13.85 9.14 3.47
CA ARG A 68 14.26 10.38 4.12
C ARG A 68 14.34 10.25 5.64
N THR A 69 13.39 9.54 6.25
CA THR A 69 13.32 9.36 7.72
C THR A 69 13.77 7.98 8.18
N GLY A 70 13.72 6.99 7.29
CA GLY A 70 13.92 5.59 7.65
C GLY A 70 12.69 4.92 8.27
N ASP A 71 11.56 5.63 8.41
CA ASP A 71 10.33 5.04 8.93
C ASP A 71 9.84 3.92 8.03
N GLN A 72 9.29 2.87 8.65
CA GLN A 72 8.84 1.67 7.96
C GLN A 72 7.40 1.31 8.31
N GLN A 73 6.67 0.81 7.32
CA GLN A 73 5.32 0.28 7.49
C GLN A 73 5.09 -0.90 6.55
N ILE A 74 4.37 -1.91 7.03
CA ILE A 74 3.84 -2.97 6.16
C ILE A 74 2.51 -2.52 5.57
N ALA A 75 2.37 -2.68 4.25
CA ALA A 75 1.11 -2.48 3.53
C ALA A 75 0.78 -3.70 2.69
N ARG A 76 -0.52 -4.00 2.54
CA ARG A 76 -1.00 -5.11 1.70
C ARG A 76 -1.47 -4.59 0.35
N ILE A 77 -1.03 -5.24 -0.72
CA ILE A 77 -1.47 -4.93 -2.08
C ILE A 77 -2.89 -5.43 -2.26
N VAL A 78 -3.81 -4.51 -2.52
CA VAL A 78 -5.23 -4.80 -2.78
C VAL A 78 -5.72 -4.21 -4.10
N ASP A 79 -4.90 -3.41 -4.76
CA ASP A 79 -5.27 -2.71 -5.98
C ASP A 79 -4.05 -2.51 -6.89
N GLN A 80 -4.27 -1.93 -8.06
CA GLN A 80 -3.24 -1.60 -9.05
C GLN A 80 -3.23 -0.10 -9.37
N CYS A 81 -2.09 0.40 -9.83
CA CYS A 81 -1.95 1.79 -10.28
C CYS A 81 -1.19 1.89 -11.62
N THR A 82 -0.92 3.10 -12.10
CA THR A 82 -0.19 3.33 -13.36
C THR A 82 0.89 4.40 -13.28
N ASN A 83 1.12 4.98 -12.10
CA ASN A 83 2.11 6.06 -11.88
C ASN A 83 3.55 5.55 -11.62
N GLY A 84 3.81 4.25 -11.74
CA GLY A 84 5.14 3.66 -11.56
C GLY A 84 5.60 3.55 -10.10
N GLY A 85 4.68 3.58 -9.14
CA GLY A 85 4.99 3.58 -7.71
C GLY A 85 3.89 2.94 -6.86
N PHE A 86 3.45 3.68 -5.83
CA PHE A 86 2.40 3.23 -4.91
C PHE A 86 1.30 4.27 -4.72
N ASN A 87 0.12 3.75 -4.46
CA ASN A 87 -0.95 4.48 -3.82
C ASN A 87 -1.18 3.85 -2.46
N LEU A 88 -0.70 4.48 -1.40
CA LEU A 88 -0.81 4.02 -0.03
C LEU A 88 -2.14 4.45 0.57
N ASP A 89 -2.60 3.65 1.53
CA ASP A 89 -3.57 4.10 2.51
C ASP A 89 -3.06 5.35 3.23
N VAL A 90 -3.92 6.34 3.42
CA VAL A 90 -3.60 7.61 4.10
C VAL A 90 -2.96 7.34 5.47
N SER A 91 -3.44 6.35 6.21
CA SER A 91 -2.89 6.02 7.53
C SER A 91 -1.47 5.44 7.44
N VAL A 92 -1.14 4.69 6.38
CA VAL A 92 0.22 4.18 6.13
C VAL A 92 1.14 5.33 5.77
N PHE A 93 0.70 6.21 4.85
CA PHE A 93 1.46 7.38 4.46
C PHE A 93 1.79 8.27 5.67
N GLN A 94 0.81 8.56 6.53
CA GLN A 94 1.02 9.37 7.73
C GLN A 94 2.02 8.76 8.71
N ARG A 95 2.02 7.43 8.86
CA ARG A 95 3.00 6.73 9.71
C ARG A 95 4.41 6.73 9.12
N LEU A 96 4.54 6.80 7.80
CA LEU A 96 5.83 6.92 7.10
C LEU A 96 6.35 8.36 7.05
N ASP A 97 5.47 9.36 7.16
CA ASP A 97 5.81 10.77 7.03
C ASP A 97 5.96 11.47 8.39
N SER A 98 6.82 10.93 9.26
CA SER A 98 6.93 11.36 10.67
C SER A 98 7.32 12.83 10.89
N ASP A 99 7.85 13.52 9.88
CA ASP A 99 8.16 14.95 9.95
C ASP A 99 7.33 15.83 8.99
N GLY A 100 6.33 15.24 8.32
CA GLY A 100 5.36 15.97 7.51
C GLY A 100 5.84 16.48 6.14
N ASN A 101 7.09 16.21 5.74
CA ASN A 101 7.60 16.67 4.44
C ASN A 101 6.88 16.02 3.26
N GLY A 102 6.51 14.74 3.38
CA GLY A 102 5.80 14.03 2.34
C GLY A 102 4.45 14.67 2.04
N ASN A 103 3.70 15.01 3.08
CA ASN A 103 2.44 15.74 2.95
C ASN A 103 2.66 17.13 2.35
N ALA A 104 3.69 17.86 2.78
CA ALA A 104 4.04 19.16 2.20
C ALA A 104 4.40 19.07 0.70
N GLN A 105 5.02 17.98 0.27
CA GLN A 105 5.43 17.72 -1.12
C GLN A 105 4.36 16.98 -1.94
N GLY A 106 3.27 16.52 -1.31
CA GLY A 106 2.23 15.70 -1.91
C GLY A 106 2.63 14.24 -2.20
N HIS A 107 3.84 13.82 -1.84
CA HIS A 107 4.33 12.46 -2.05
C HIS A 107 5.51 12.10 -1.15
N LEU A 108 5.74 10.81 -0.96
CA LEU A 108 6.96 10.27 -0.35
C LEU A 108 7.85 9.63 -1.41
N ILE A 109 9.16 9.68 -1.18
CA ILE A 109 10.13 8.82 -1.87
C ILE A 109 10.41 7.63 -0.95
N VAL A 110 10.15 6.43 -1.45
CA VAL A 110 10.23 5.20 -0.65
C VAL A 110 11.05 4.11 -1.32
N HIS A 111 11.63 3.24 -0.49
CA HIS A 111 12.04 1.89 -0.88
C HIS A 111 10.97 0.89 -0.48
N TYR A 112 11.01 -0.28 -1.13
CA TYR A 112 10.10 -1.36 -0.79
C TYR A 112 10.74 -2.73 -0.98
N GLU A 113 10.25 -3.67 -0.19
CA GLU A 113 10.61 -5.08 -0.27
C GLU A 113 9.36 -5.93 -0.11
N PHE A 114 9.25 -7.02 -0.87
CA PHE A 114 8.20 -8.01 -0.63
C PHE A 114 8.53 -8.81 0.62
N VAL A 115 7.58 -8.88 1.54
CA VAL A 115 7.72 -9.57 2.83
C VAL A 115 6.56 -10.54 3.06
N ASP A 116 6.76 -11.49 3.98
CA ASP A 116 5.68 -12.33 4.46
C ASP A 116 4.65 -11.48 5.24
N CYS A 117 3.36 -11.71 4.98
CA CYS A 117 2.26 -11.06 5.68
C CYS A 117 2.00 -11.65 7.08
N ALA A 118 2.64 -12.78 7.42
CA ALA A 118 2.45 -13.52 8.67
C ALA A 118 0.98 -13.86 8.98
N ASP A 119 0.21 -14.20 7.93
CA ASP A 119 -1.23 -14.52 8.00
C ASP A 119 -1.53 -15.94 8.47
#